data_AF-A0A5E8BJY8-F1
#
_entry.id   AF-A0A5E8BJY8-F1
#
_cell.length_a   1.000
_cell.length_b   1.000
_cell.length_c   1.000
_cell.angle_alpha   90.00
_cell.angle_beta   90.00
_cell.angle_gamma   90.00
#
_symmetry.space_group_name_H-M   'P 1'
#
loop_
_entity.id
_entity.type
_entity.pdbx_description
1 polymer ?
#
loop_
_entity_poly.entity_id
_entity_poly.type
_entity_poly.pdbx_seq_one_letter_code
_entity_poly.pdbx_strand_id
1 'polypeptide(L)'
;MSTTTTTTTTTTTTSFPSVSHKNPYCVAPPCAFKPLRKRTLAPIKHNSHHNNKLHTFSDRVPLRKVIPTSFTDMYTLEVLQDKRLLTPAGRPSFTQRAIVDWEKNDVRSLLILDSPRSEWCAAGRIPDIIEPGFRIQILPLTASDDEIIQTLVTSDLYKEHGFEQAFLLQTAIYTVQAARARQTNKLASFTKPEWRNIVENYLLNLACEAQCRLDFQKICAYTKRQKKLELSARESSSSSSSSLSTLSSTKHSPNSTSTSPLLRKALMTCISTSPEFKSQMEAVMRTKVTLSKAEKQQIWVKVQADLYARLDLNWQPDELI
;
A
#
# COMPACT_ATOMS: atom_id res chain seq x y z
N MET A 1 -55.54 -49.65 -41.15
CA MET A 1 -54.85 -48.35 -41.03
C MET A 1 -54.44 -48.20 -39.58
N SER A 2 -53.18 -48.45 -39.27
CA SER A 2 -52.66 -48.46 -37.90
C SER A 2 -51.55 -47.42 -37.81
N THR A 3 -51.79 -46.37 -37.02
CA THR A 3 -50.90 -45.25 -36.80
C THR A 3 -50.01 -45.52 -35.60
N THR A 4 -48.70 -45.49 -35.82
CA THR A 4 -47.65 -45.69 -34.82
C THR A 4 -47.33 -44.36 -34.14
N THR A 5 -47.49 -44.30 -32.82
CA THR A 5 -47.15 -43.15 -31.97
C THR A 5 -45.67 -43.21 -31.62
N THR A 6 -44.91 -42.16 -31.94
CA THR A 6 -43.48 -42.03 -31.58
C THR A 6 -43.36 -41.07 -30.41
N THR A 7 -42.87 -41.55 -29.28
CA THR A 7 -42.63 -40.76 -28.06
C THR A 7 -41.17 -40.31 -28.05
N THR A 8 -40.93 -39.00 -28.13
CA THR A 8 -39.59 -38.40 -28.04
C THR A 8 -39.38 -37.87 -26.62
N THR A 9 -38.43 -38.47 -25.90
CA THR A 9 -38.03 -38.09 -24.54
C THR A 9 -36.96 -37.00 -24.61
N THR A 10 -37.32 -35.77 -24.26
CA THR A 10 -36.38 -34.64 -24.19
C THR A 10 -35.86 -34.51 -22.76
N THR A 11 -34.60 -34.89 -22.54
CA THR A 11 -33.88 -34.71 -21.28
C THR A 11 -33.43 -33.26 -21.14
N THR A 12 -34.17 -32.48 -20.35
CA THR A 12 -33.80 -31.09 -20.01
C THR A 12 -32.86 -31.11 -18.80
N THR A 13 -31.56 -31.00 -19.05
CA THR A 13 -30.55 -30.81 -18.02
C THR A 13 -30.59 -29.35 -17.54
N THR A 14 -31.27 -29.11 -16.42
CA THR A 14 -31.24 -27.84 -15.69
C THR A 14 -29.86 -27.61 -15.10
N SER A 15 -29.06 -26.77 -15.76
CA SER A 15 -27.85 -26.18 -15.21
C SER A 15 -28.24 -25.05 -14.25
N PHE A 16 -27.89 -25.22 -12.97
CA PHE A 16 -27.96 -24.14 -12.00
C PHE A 16 -26.90 -23.08 -12.35
N PRO A 17 -27.24 -21.79 -12.35
CA PRO A 17 -26.25 -20.74 -12.51
C PRO A 17 -25.36 -20.70 -11.27
N SER A 18 -24.07 -20.98 -11.47
CA SER A 18 -23.02 -20.68 -10.51
C SER A 18 -23.04 -19.18 -10.21
N VAL A 19 -23.46 -18.82 -9.01
CA VAL A 19 -23.38 -17.45 -8.49
C VAL A 19 -21.89 -17.18 -8.25
N SER A 20 -21.22 -16.65 -9.27
CA SER A 20 -19.91 -16.04 -9.14
C SER A 20 -20.02 -14.92 -8.12
N HIS A 21 -19.45 -15.11 -6.92
CA HIS A 21 -19.18 -14.04 -5.97
C HIS A 21 -18.22 -13.06 -6.66
N LYS A 22 -18.78 -12.09 -7.39
CA LYS A 22 -18.03 -10.96 -7.93
C LYS A 22 -17.46 -10.21 -6.72
N ASN A 23 -16.18 -10.41 -6.45
CA ASN A 23 -15.46 -9.66 -5.44
C ASN A 23 -15.62 -8.17 -5.79
N PRO A 24 -16.30 -7.34 -4.97
CA PRO A 24 -16.61 -5.95 -5.32
C PRO A 24 -15.35 -5.05 -5.34
N TYR A 25 -14.21 -5.60 -4.95
CA TYR A 25 -12.91 -4.94 -4.87
C TYR A 25 -12.02 -5.37 -6.05
N CYS A 26 -12.20 -4.72 -7.20
CA CYS A 26 -11.25 -4.80 -8.31
C CYS A 26 -10.22 -3.66 -8.13
N VAL A 27 -8.94 -4.02 -7.97
CA VAL A 27 -7.86 -3.07 -7.69
C VAL A 27 -7.08 -2.79 -8.98
N ALA A 28 -6.77 -1.51 -9.21
CA ALA A 28 -6.23 -0.99 -10.46
C ALA A 28 -4.78 -1.45 -10.76
N PRO A 29 -4.41 -1.67 -12.03
CA PRO A 29 -3.01 -1.71 -12.43
C PRO A 29 -2.34 -0.32 -12.36
N PRO A 30 -1.05 -0.22 -12.00
CA PRO A 30 -0.32 1.04 -11.86
C PRO A 30 0.02 1.66 -13.24
N CYS A 31 -0.44 2.89 -13.55
CA CYS A 31 -0.04 3.57 -14.81
C CYS A 31 1.16 4.54 -14.64
N ALA A 32 1.96 4.67 -15.70
CA ALA A 32 3.19 5.48 -15.75
C ALA A 32 2.95 7.00 -15.91
N PHE A 33 3.79 7.79 -15.22
CA PHE A 33 3.61 9.22 -14.95
C PHE A 33 4.17 10.20 -16.00
N LYS A 34 3.46 11.32 -16.22
CA LYS A 34 4.01 12.61 -16.72
C LYS A 34 3.38 13.81 -15.98
N PRO A 35 4.10 14.92 -15.72
CA PRO A 35 3.63 15.98 -14.81
C PRO A 35 3.13 17.25 -15.52
N LEU A 36 2.07 17.88 -14.99
CA LEU A 36 1.61 19.23 -15.39
C LEU A 36 1.37 20.17 -14.19
N ARG A 37 1.58 21.47 -14.42
CA ARG A 37 1.75 22.56 -13.42
C ARG A 37 0.44 23.14 -12.85
N LYS A 38 0.50 23.56 -11.58
CA LYS A 38 -0.58 24.14 -10.76
C LYS A 38 -0.66 25.68 -10.83
N ARG A 39 -1.87 26.23 -10.63
CA ARG A 39 -2.16 27.65 -10.35
C ARG A 39 -2.94 27.78 -9.03
N THR A 40 -2.77 28.90 -8.33
CA THR A 40 -3.23 29.16 -6.96
C THR A 40 -4.13 30.39 -6.90
N LEU A 41 -5.19 30.37 -6.09
CA LEU A 41 -6.02 31.54 -5.75
C LEU A 41 -6.32 31.61 -4.24
N ALA A 42 -6.53 32.83 -3.75
CA ALA A 42 -6.57 33.23 -2.33
C ALA A 42 -8.01 33.45 -1.78
N PRO A 43 -8.24 33.46 -0.45
CA PRO A 43 -9.57 33.48 0.15
C PRO A 43 -9.98 34.81 0.81
N ILE A 44 -11.30 35.03 0.96
CA ILE A 44 -11.95 36.18 1.61
C ILE A 44 -12.67 35.73 2.89
N LYS A 45 -12.65 36.56 3.95
CA LYS A 45 -13.27 36.30 5.28
C LYS A 45 -14.43 37.26 5.55
N HIS A 46 -15.47 36.77 6.23
CA HIS A 46 -16.45 37.59 6.95
C HIS A 46 -16.79 36.97 8.30
N ASN A 47 -16.89 37.82 9.33
CA ASN A 47 -17.24 37.52 10.71
C ASN A 47 -18.62 38.11 11.05
N SER A 48 -19.41 37.42 11.87
CA SER A 48 -20.43 38.06 12.70
C SER A 48 -20.71 37.24 13.97
N HIS A 49 -20.90 37.96 15.09
CA HIS A 49 -21.04 37.43 16.45
C HIS A 49 -22.48 37.59 16.96
N HIS A 50 -23.07 36.52 17.49
CA HIS A 50 -24.20 36.58 18.42
C HIS A 50 -24.01 35.58 19.57
N ASN A 51 -24.17 36.09 20.80
CA ASN A 51 -23.97 35.38 22.06
C ASN A 51 -25.34 34.95 22.62
N ASN A 52 -25.53 33.65 22.83
CA ASN A 52 -26.46 33.11 23.81
C ASN A 52 -25.72 32.00 24.56
N LYS A 53 -26.15 31.70 25.79
CA LYS A 53 -25.52 30.73 26.71
C LYS A 53 -25.48 29.32 26.08
N LEU A 54 -24.47 29.08 25.25
CA LEU A 54 -24.18 27.85 24.54
C LEU A 54 -23.32 26.96 25.44
N HIS A 55 -23.55 25.64 25.38
CA HIS A 55 -22.50 24.67 25.70
C HIS A 55 -21.19 25.17 25.09
N THR A 56 -20.20 25.49 25.93
CA THR A 56 -18.93 26.03 25.46
C THR A 56 -18.34 25.04 24.48
N PHE A 57 -18.45 25.38 23.20
CA PHE A 57 -17.91 24.58 22.11
C PHE A 57 -16.40 24.55 22.28
N SER A 58 -15.87 23.41 22.69
CA SER A 58 -14.43 23.23 22.78
C SER A 58 -13.84 23.26 21.37
N ASP A 59 -12.89 24.15 21.16
CA ASP A 59 -12.08 24.22 19.93
C ASP A 59 -11.43 22.89 19.57
N ARG A 60 -11.19 22.04 20.58
CA ARG A 60 -10.49 20.78 20.43
C ARG A 60 -11.32 19.63 20.97
N VAL A 61 -11.33 18.52 20.26
CA VAL A 61 -12.08 17.31 20.58
C VAL A 61 -11.15 16.09 20.57
N PRO A 62 -11.26 15.16 21.53
CA PRO A 62 -10.50 13.91 21.47
C PRO A 62 -11.01 13.03 20.32
N LEU A 63 -10.09 12.35 19.63
CA LEU A 63 -10.34 11.50 18.45
C LEU A 63 -11.50 10.52 18.67
N ARG A 64 -11.53 9.85 19.83
CA ARG A 64 -12.58 8.88 20.18
C ARG A 64 -14.01 9.42 20.15
N LYS A 65 -14.21 10.74 20.32
CA LYS A 65 -15.54 11.37 20.26
C LYS A 65 -15.98 11.65 18.82
N VAL A 66 -15.04 11.67 17.88
CA VAL A 66 -15.27 11.99 16.46
C VAL A 66 -15.50 10.71 15.64
N ILE A 67 -14.81 9.63 15.98
CA ILE A 67 -14.93 8.33 15.29
C ILE A 67 -16.39 7.82 15.35
N PRO A 68 -16.95 7.32 14.24
CA PRO A 68 -18.27 6.69 14.23
C PRO A 68 -18.35 5.50 15.18
N THR A 69 -19.43 5.44 15.96
CA THR A 69 -19.73 4.30 16.85
C THR A 69 -20.67 3.29 16.20
N SER A 70 -21.29 3.66 15.08
CA SER A 70 -22.15 2.81 14.27
C SER A 70 -21.71 2.90 12.81
N PHE A 71 -21.85 1.79 12.10
CA PHE A 71 -21.45 1.65 10.69
C PHE A 71 -22.63 1.23 9.80
N THR A 72 -23.85 1.25 10.33
CA THR A 72 -25.06 0.79 9.63
C THR A 72 -25.37 1.60 8.37
N ASP A 73 -24.96 2.86 8.34
CA ASP A 73 -25.15 3.77 7.21
C ASP A 73 -23.98 3.76 6.20
N MET A 74 -22.85 3.12 6.56
CA MET A 74 -21.63 3.06 5.74
C MET A 74 -21.54 1.80 4.88
N TYR A 75 -22.26 0.74 5.23
CA TYR A 75 -22.22 -0.54 4.53
C TYR A 75 -23.63 -1.02 4.22
N THR A 76 -23.78 -1.88 3.21
CA THR A 76 -25.07 -2.47 2.86
C THR A 76 -25.52 -3.45 3.93
N LEU A 77 -26.84 -3.65 4.05
CA LEU A 77 -27.42 -4.59 5.01
C LEU A 77 -26.86 -6.01 4.82
N GLU A 78 -26.62 -6.43 3.58
CA GLU A 78 -26.03 -7.73 3.24
C GLU A 78 -24.66 -7.93 3.91
N VAL A 79 -23.80 -6.90 3.88
CA VAL A 79 -22.48 -6.95 4.52
C VAL A 79 -22.58 -7.01 6.05
N LEU A 80 -23.58 -6.34 6.62
CA LEU A 80 -23.77 -6.24 8.07
C LEU A 80 -24.58 -7.39 8.68
N GLN A 81 -25.27 -8.17 7.86
CA GLN A 81 -26.14 -9.26 8.32
C GLN A 81 -25.32 -10.42 8.91
N ASP A 82 -24.14 -10.71 8.35
CA ASP A 82 -23.26 -11.74 8.89
C ASP A 82 -22.37 -11.21 10.00
N LYS A 83 -22.82 -11.37 11.25
CA LYS A 83 -22.08 -10.98 12.45
C LYS A 83 -20.71 -11.65 12.60
N ARG A 84 -20.46 -12.79 11.94
CA ARG A 84 -19.16 -13.48 11.98
C ARG A 84 -18.11 -12.72 11.18
N LEU A 85 -18.55 -11.96 10.18
CA LEU A 85 -17.71 -11.11 9.36
C LEU A 85 -17.57 -9.72 9.95
N LEU A 86 -18.03 -9.46 11.19
CA LEU A 86 -17.87 -8.19 11.86
C LEU A 86 -16.81 -8.24 12.97
N THR A 87 -16.07 -7.14 13.10
CA THR A 87 -15.18 -6.87 14.22
C THR A 87 -16.00 -6.58 15.49
N PRO A 88 -15.39 -6.62 16.69
CA PRO A 88 -16.07 -6.24 17.93
C PRO A 88 -16.63 -4.81 17.92
N ALA A 89 -16.05 -3.93 17.10
CA ALA A 89 -16.52 -2.56 16.91
C ALA A 89 -17.70 -2.45 15.91
N GLY A 90 -18.16 -3.55 15.33
CA GLY A 90 -19.26 -3.58 14.36
C GLY A 90 -18.86 -3.26 12.91
N ARG A 91 -17.57 -3.13 12.60
CA ARG A 91 -17.07 -2.95 11.22
C ARG A 91 -16.86 -4.28 10.51
N PRO A 92 -17.01 -4.35 9.18
CA PRO A 92 -16.67 -5.55 8.43
C PRO A 92 -15.20 -5.94 8.60
N SER A 93 -14.94 -7.22 8.81
CA SER A 93 -13.62 -7.83 9.04
C SER A 93 -12.65 -7.60 7.88
N PHE A 94 -13.15 -7.52 6.63
CA PHE A 94 -12.33 -7.18 5.46
C PHE A 94 -11.70 -5.78 5.53
N THR A 95 -12.17 -4.92 6.43
CA THR A 95 -11.55 -3.61 6.70
C THR A 95 -10.28 -3.72 7.53
N GLN A 96 -9.97 -4.88 8.12
CA GLN A 96 -8.71 -5.14 8.79
C GLN A 96 -7.73 -5.79 7.80
N ARG A 97 -6.56 -5.18 7.61
CA ARG A 97 -5.53 -5.70 6.71
C ARG A 97 -4.16 -5.65 7.36
N ALA A 98 -3.38 -6.70 7.15
CA ALA A 98 -1.98 -6.78 7.60
C ALA A 98 -1.05 -6.04 6.61
N ILE A 99 -1.28 -4.73 6.47
CA ILE A 99 -0.53 -3.81 5.60
C ILE A 99 0.12 -2.72 6.48
N VAL A 100 1.28 -2.22 6.06
CA VAL A 100 1.98 -1.13 6.75
C VAL A 100 1.07 0.07 7.03
N ASP A 101 1.10 0.55 8.27
CA ASP A 101 0.35 1.73 8.76
C ASP A 101 -1.17 1.69 8.51
N TRP A 102 -1.74 0.50 8.28
CA TRP A 102 -3.15 0.35 7.90
C TRP A 102 -4.11 0.92 8.94
N GLU A 103 -4.02 0.47 10.20
CA GLU A 103 -4.95 0.85 11.28
C GLU A 103 -5.01 2.38 11.47
N LYS A 104 -3.87 3.04 11.46
CA LYS A 104 -3.78 4.50 11.59
C LYS A 104 -4.49 5.22 10.44
N ASN A 105 -4.27 4.76 9.21
CA ASN A 105 -4.84 5.39 8.02
C ASN A 105 -6.30 5.03 7.79
N ASP A 106 -6.71 3.85 8.23
CA ASP A 106 -8.10 3.45 8.32
C ASP A 106 -8.88 4.36 9.29
N VAL A 107 -8.33 4.69 10.47
CA VAL A 107 -8.92 5.71 11.35
C VAL A 107 -8.98 7.09 10.69
N ARG A 108 -7.91 7.54 10.00
CA ARG A 108 -7.95 8.81 9.25
C ARG A 108 -9.04 8.81 8.17
N SER A 109 -9.29 7.68 7.53
CA SER A 109 -10.35 7.55 6.54
C SER A 109 -11.75 7.72 7.13
N LEU A 110 -11.95 7.37 8.41
CA LEU A 110 -13.20 7.59 9.14
C LEU A 110 -13.43 9.06 9.53
N LEU A 111 -12.40 9.91 9.40
CA LEU A 111 -12.49 11.35 9.66
C LEU A 111 -12.81 12.17 8.41
N ILE A 112 -12.91 11.52 7.25
CA ILE A 112 -13.58 12.08 6.09
C ILE A 112 -15.07 11.80 6.32
N LEU A 113 -15.89 12.84 6.42
CA LEU A 113 -17.30 12.77 6.80
C LEU A 113 -18.18 13.35 5.69
N ASP A 114 -19.37 12.77 5.49
CA ASP A 114 -20.33 13.26 4.50
C ASP A 114 -20.95 14.60 4.89
N SER A 115 -21.14 14.83 6.19
CA SER A 115 -21.75 16.04 6.71
C SER A 115 -21.14 16.43 8.06
N PRO A 116 -21.03 17.73 8.35
CA PRO A 116 -20.66 18.20 9.69
C PRO A 116 -21.77 17.85 10.69
N ARG A 117 -21.38 17.53 11.93
CA ARG A 117 -22.35 17.31 13.00
C ARG A 117 -23.12 18.59 13.32
N SER A 118 -24.36 18.46 13.79
CA SER A 118 -25.24 19.61 14.04
C SER A 118 -24.64 20.59 15.05
N GLU A 119 -23.92 20.10 16.06
CA GLU A 119 -23.21 20.94 17.03
C GLU A 119 -22.06 21.74 16.41
N TRP A 120 -21.41 21.23 15.35
CA TRP A 120 -20.36 21.94 14.62
C TRP A 120 -20.94 23.00 13.67
N CYS A 121 -22.08 22.69 13.05
CA CYS A 121 -22.85 23.65 12.26
C CYS A 121 -23.31 24.83 13.11
N ALA A 122 -23.85 24.56 14.31
CA ALA A 122 -24.30 25.59 15.24
C ALA A 122 -23.15 26.51 15.70
N ALA A 123 -21.94 25.96 15.86
CA ALA A 123 -20.74 26.72 16.19
C ALA A 123 -20.07 27.40 14.97
N GLY A 124 -20.50 27.09 13.74
CA GLY A 124 -19.92 27.62 12.51
C GLY A 124 -18.48 27.18 12.23
N ARG A 125 -17.99 26.12 12.90
CA ARG A 125 -16.60 25.65 12.75
C ARG A 125 -16.46 24.16 13.07
N ILE A 126 -15.48 23.52 12.43
CA ILE A 126 -15.09 22.13 12.67
C ILE A 126 -14.02 22.13 13.77
N PRO A 127 -14.15 21.30 14.83
CA PRO A 127 -13.17 21.27 15.90
C PRO A 127 -11.87 20.58 15.48
N ASP A 128 -10.75 21.01 16.07
CA ASP A 128 -9.46 20.34 15.89
C ASP A 128 -9.39 19.06 16.72
N ILE A 129 -8.71 18.04 16.20
CA ILE A 129 -8.46 16.81 16.96
C ILE A 129 -7.26 17.03 17.88
N ILE A 130 -7.36 16.57 19.13
CA ILE A 130 -6.28 16.73 20.12
C ILE A 130 -5.06 15.90 19.70
N GLU A 131 -5.29 14.69 19.24
CA GLU A 131 -4.28 13.72 18.80
C GLU A 131 -3.62 14.20 17.47
N PRO A 132 -2.28 14.28 17.42
CA PRO A 132 -1.59 14.83 16.27
C PRO A 132 -1.71 13.93 15.03
N GLY A 133 -1.78 14.56 13.86
CA GLY A 133 -1.79 13.86 12.58
C GLY A 133 -3.16 13.30 12.17
N PHE A 134 -4.23 13.72 12.84
CA PHE A 134 -5.62 13.47 12.50
C PHE A 134 -6.31 14.81 12.19
N ARG A 135 -7.15 14.81 11.14
CA ARG A 135 -7.90 15.99 10.70
C ARG A 135 -9.27 15.58 10.21
N ILE A 136 -10.29 16.31 10.61
CA ILE A 136 -11.66 16.14 10.09
C ILE A 136 -11.73 16.81 8.72
N GLN A 137 -12.30 16.11 7.75
CA GLN A 137 -12.56 16.63 6.41
C GLN A 137 -14.01 16.37 6.03
N ILE A 138 -14.66 17.34 5.42
CA ILE A 138 -16.04 17.19 4.95
C ILE A 138 -16.02 16.93 3.45
N LEU A 139 -16.66 15.84 3.03
CA LEU A 139 -16.85 15.48 1.64
C LEU A 139 -18.32 15.10 1.41
N PRO A 140 -19.17 16.07 1.00
CA PRO A 140 -20.59 15.84 0.80
C PRO A 140 -20.92 14.71 -0.17
N LEU A 141 -22.05 14.02 0.03
CA LEU A 141 -22.56 13.00 -0.92
C LEU A 141 -22.89 13.61 -2.29
N THR A 142 -23.15 14.91 -2.34
CA THR A 142 -23.41 15.70 -3.55
C THR A 142 -22.14 16.29 -4.16
N ALA A 143 -20.96 15.96 -3.63
CA ALA A 143 -19.70 16.48 -4.16
C ALA A 143 -19.51 16.05 -5.62
N SER A 144 -19.00 16.98 -6.42
CA SER A 144 -18.53 16.72 -7.78
C SER A 144 -17.32 15.80 -7.77
N ASP A 145 -17.03 15.18 -8.92
CA ASP A 145 -15.86 14.30 -9.06
C ASP A 145 -14.56 15.05 -8.74
N ASP A 146 -14.44 16.32 -9.15
CA ASP A 146 -13.28 17.16 -8.85
C ASP A 146 -13.13 17.44 -7.35
N GLU A 147 -14.23 17.69 -6.64
CA GLU A 147 -14.21 17.88 -5.18
C GLU A 147 -13.82 16.59 -4.44
N ILE A 148 -14.32 15.44 -4.90
CA ILE A 148 -13.94 14.13 -4.35
C ILE A 148 -12.45 13.90 -4.57
N ILE A 149 -11.97 14.07 -5.81
CA ILE A 149 -10.57 13.89 -6.17
C ILE A 149 -9.69 14.81 -5.32
N GLN A 150 -10.02 16.10 -5.26
CA GLN A 150 -9.23 17.07 -4.52
C GLN A 150 -9.20 16.77 -3.01
N THR A 151 -10.32 16.31 -2.45
CA THR A 151 -10.39 15.92 -1.03
C THR A 151 -9.53 14.70 -0.73
N LEU A 152 -9.60 13.67 -1.58
CA LEU A 152 -8.76 12.46 -1.43
C LEU A 152 -7.27 12.81 -1.54
N VAL A 153 -6.89 13.61 -2.53
CA VAL A 153 -5.51 14.02 -2.80
C VAL A 153 -4.91 14.88 -1.69
N THR A 154 -5.71 15.75 -1.07
CA THR A 154 -5.26 16.63 0.01
C THR A 154 -5.45 16.03 1.39
N SER A 155 -5.98 14.81 1.48
CA SER A 155 -6.19 14.10 2.74
C SER A 155 -4.88 13.76 3.44
N ASP A 156 -4.99 13.46 4.74
CA ASP A 156 -3.87 12.98 5.55
C ASP A 156 -3.59 11.47 5.38
N LEU A 157 -4.26 10.80 4.43
CA LEU A 157 -4.11 9.36 4.20
C LEU A 157 -2.69 9.05 3.69
N TYR A 158 -2.02 8.13 4.39
CA TYR A 158 -0.67 7.66 4.11
C TYR A 158 0.39 8.77 3.96
N LYS A 159 0.18 9.94 4.58
CA LYS A 159 1.09 11.10 4.43
C LYS A 159 2.54 10.84 4.85
N GLU A 160 2.76 9.88 5.76
CA GLU A 160 4.10 9.45 6.19
C GLU A 160 4.94 8.81 5.07
N HIS A 161 4.31 8.33 3.99
CA HIS A 161 5.02 7.69 2.86
C HIS A 161 5.48 8.70 1.80
N GLY A 162 5.16 9.98 1.96
CA GLY A 162 5.68 11.06 1.10
C GLY A 162 5.35 10.84 -0.38
N PHE A 163 4.14 10.36 -0.68
CA PHE A 163 3.73 10.11 -2.05
C PHE A 163 3.79 11.38 -2.89
N GLU A 164 4.23 11.22 -4.15
CA GLU A 164 4.23 12.32 -5.09
C GLU A 164 2.79 12.77 -5.36
N GLN A 165 2.60 14.09 -5.45
CA GLN A 165 1.29 14.68 -5.71
C GLN A 165 0.61 14.11 -6.97
N ALA A 166 1.41 13.84 -8.01
CA ALA A 166 0.91 13.30 -9.25
C ALA A 166 0.35 11.88 -9.05
N PHE A 167 1.07 11.03 -8.28
CA PHE A 167 0.61 9.71 -7.85
C PHE A 167 -0.74 9.79 -7.15
N LEU A 168 -0.84 10.64 -6.11
CA LEU A 168 -2.08 10.84 -5.37
C LEU A 168 -3.25 11.24 -6.29
N LEU A 169 -3.00 12.16 -7.23
CA LEU A 169 -4.00 12.65 -8.18
C LEU A 169 -4.49 11.55 -9.11
N GLN A 170 -3.59 10.79 -9.73
CA GLN A 170 -3.96 9.72 -10.64
C GLN A 170 -4.73 8.61 -9.93
N THR A 171 -4.28 8.21 -8.74
CA THR A 171 -4.98 7.20 -7.93
C THR A 171 -6.38 7.67 -7.56
N ALA A 172 -6.56 8.95 -7.22
CA ALA A 172 -7.87 9.52 -6.90
C ALA A 172 -8.79 9.55 -8.12
N ILE A 173 -8.30 10.06 -9.26
CA ILE A 173 -9.03 10.08 -10.54
C ILE A 173 -9.51 8.66 -10.90
N TYR A 174 -8.61 7.69 -10.88
CA TYR A 174 -8.95 6.30 -11.20
C TYR A 174 -10.02 5.76 -10.25
N THR A 175 -9.86 5.98 -8.95
CA THR A 175 -10.78 5.48 -7.92
C THR A 175 -12.20 6.03 -8.15
N VAL A 176 -12.33 7.33 -8.44
CA VAL A 176 -13.61 7.97 -8.73
C VAL A 176 -14.21 7.48 -10.05
N GLN A 177 -13.41 7.40 -11.12
CA GLN A 177 -13.87 6.87 -12.42
C GLN A 177 -14.36 5.43 -12.31
N ALA A 178 -13.65 4.57 -11.58
CA ALA A 178 -14.05 3.19 -11.36
C ALA A 178 -15.36 3.09 -10.57
N ALA A 179 -15.58 3.98 -9.61
CA ALA A 179 -16.86 4.06 -8.88
C ALA A 179 -18.00 4.52 -9.80
N ARG A 180 -17.79 5.56 -10.62
CA ARG A 180 -18.77 6.03 -11.61
C ARG A 180 -19.11 4.97 -12.66
N ALA A 181 -18.15 4.14 -13.06
CA ALA A 181 -18.38 3.04 -13.99
C ALA A 181 -19.31 1.95 -13.42
N ARG A 182 -19.36 1.80 -12.09
CA ARG A 182 -20.25 0.83 -11.41
C ARG A 182 -21.66 1.36 -11.16
N GLN A 183 -21.86 2.68 -11.16
CA GLN A 183 -23.18 3.26 -10.96
C GLN A 183 -24.07 3.05 -12.18
N THR A 184 -25.28 2.53 -11.95
CA THR A 184 -26.29 2.41 -13.01
C THR A 184 -26.75 3.79 -13.49
N ASN A 185 -26.87 4.76 -12.58
CA ASN A 185 -27.23 6.13 -12.88
C ASN A 185 -26.05 7.08 -12.65
N LYS A 186 -25.35 7.45 -13.73
CA LYS A 186 -24.17 8.32 -13.68
C LYS A 186 -24.46 9.75 -13.22
N LEU A 187 -25.72 10.19 -13.27
CA LEU A 187 -26.14 11.54 -12.86
C LEU A 187 -26.56 11.61 -11.38
N ALA A 188 -26.66 10.46 -10.70
CA ALA A 188 -27.02 10.43 -9.29
C ALA A 188 -25.82 10.79 -8.38
N SER A 189 -26.13 11.40 -7.24
CA SER A 189 -25.18 11.47 -6.13
C SER A 189 -24.84 10.06 -5.63
N PHE A 190 -23.66 9.91 -5.04
CA PHE A 190 -23.30 8.65 -4.40
C PHE A 190 -24.15 8.43 -3.15
N THR A 191 -24.66 7.21 -3.00
CA THR A 191 -25.17 6.76 -1.70
C THR A 191 -24.03 6.70 -0.69
N LYS A 192 -24.35 6.74 0.62
CA LYS A 192 -23.32 6.70 1.65
C LYS A 192 -22.42 5.45 1.59
N PRO A 193 -22.93 4.24 1.30
CA PRO A 193 -22.08 3.07 1.07
C PRO A 193 -21.16 3.20 -0.16
N GLU A 194 -21.65 3.74 -1.28
CA GLU A 194 -20.82 3.95 -2.48
C GLU A 194 -19.72 4.98 -2.22
N TRP A 195 -20.07 6.08 -1.56
CA TRP A 195 -19.14 7.12 -1.13
C TRP A 195 -18.07 6.56 -0.19
N ARG A 196 -18.46 5.74 0.79
CA ARG A 196 -17.52 5.09 1.71
C ARG A 196 -16.57 4.16 0.96
N ASN A 197 -17.10 3.39 0.01
CA ASN A 197 -16.32 2.50 -0.83
C ASN A 197 -15.29 3.26 -1.69
N ILE A 198 -15.57 4.49 -2.14
CA ILE A 198 -14.59 5.33 -2.83
C ILE A 198 -13.41 5.65 -1.92
N VAL A 199 -13.67 6.10 -0.69
CA VAL A 199 -12.64 6.43 0.30
C VAL A 199 -11.80 5.21 0.66
N GLU A 200 -12.43 4.05 0.89
CA GLU A 200 -11.74 2.81 1.25
C GLU A 200 -10.90 2.24 0.09
N ASN A 201 -11.38 2.31 -1.14
CA ASN A 201 -10.58 1.89 -2.30
C ASN A 201 -9.37 2.81 -2.51
N TYR A 202 -9.53 4.12 -2.31
CA TYR A 202 -8.41 5.05 -2.38
C TYR A 202 -7.37 4.74 -1.29
N LEU A 203 -7.82 4.54 -0.04
CA LEU A 203 -6.99 4.09 1.08
C LEU A 203 -6.23 2.79 0.74
N LEU A 204 -6.92 1.79 0.19
CA LEU A 204 -6.34 0.50 -0.17
C LEU A 204 -5.25 0.65 -1.25
N ASN A 205 -5.50 1.46 -2.28
CA ASN A 205 -4.50 1.73 -3.31
C ASN A 205 -3.23 2.37 -2.73
N LEU A 206 -3.37 3.35 -1.83
CA LEU A 206 -2.23 3.97 -1.15
C LEU A 206 -1.48 2.97 -0.26
N ALA A 207 -2.21 2.13 0.47
CA ALA A 207 -1.64 1.09 1.32
C ALA A 207 -0.84 0.06 0.52
N CYS A 208 -1.37 -0.39 -0.61
CA CYS A 208 -0.70 -1.33 -1.49
C CYS A 208 0.61 -0.74 -2.04
N GLU A 209 0.61 0.51 -2.49
CA GLU A 209 1.82 1.19 -2.97
C GLU A 209 2.87 1.34 -1.86
N ALA A 210 2.46 1.79 -0.67
CA ALA A 210 3.35 1.92 0.49
C ALA A 210 4.06 0.59 0.81
N GLN A 211 3.28 -0.49 0.86
CA GLN A 211 3.79 -1.83 1.13
C GLN A 211 4.72 -2.33 0.02
N CYS A 212 4.34 -2.13 -1.24
CA CYS A 212 5.17 -2.51 -2.39
C CYS A 212 6.55 -1.82 -2.35
N ARG A 213 6.60 -0.52 -2.03
CA ARG A 213 7.87 0.21 -1.90
C ARG A 213 8.78 -0.39 -0.83
N LEU A 214 8.23 -0.73 0.33
CA LEU A 214 8.99 -1.31 1.43
C LEU A 214 9.52 -2.71 1.07
N ASP A 215 8.67 -3.56 0.52
CA ASP A 215 9.04 -4.93 0.18
C ASP A 215 10.03 -4.95 -1.01
N PHE A 216 9.84 -4.07 -1.98
CA PHE A 216 10.80 -3.86 -3.07
C PHE A 216 12.20 -3.50 -2.57
N GLN A 217 12.30 -2.56 -1.62
CA GLN A 217 13.58 -2.16 -1.02
C GLN A 217 14.23 -3.33 -0.27
N LYS A 218 13.45 -4.08 0.52
CA LYS A 218 13.94 -5.27 1.25
C LYS A 218 14.49 -6.32 0.31
N ILE A 219 13.74 -6.67 -0.74
CA ILE A 219 14.17 -7.69 -1.71
C ILE A 219 15.39 -7.20 -2.50
N CYS A 220 15.41 -5.93 -2.92
CA CYS A 220 16.60 -5.37 -3.58
C CYS A 220 17.86 -5.44 -2.69
N ALA A 221 17.74 -5.13 -1.40
CA ALA A 221 18.85 -5.24 -0.45
C ALA A 221 19.30 -6.70 -0.27
N TYR A 222 18.34 -7.63 -0.16
CA TYR A 222 18.62 -9.06 -0.07
C TYR A 222 19.34 -9.58 -1.32
N THR A 223 18.85 -9.30 -2.52
CA THR A 223 19.46 -9.76 -3.78
C THR A 223 20.87 -9.20 -3.98
N LYS A 224 21.12 -7.93 -3.62
CA LYS A 224 22.48 -7.37 -3.63
C LYS A 224 23.42 -8.10 -2.69
N ARG A 225 22.95 -8.47 -1.49
CA ARG A 225 23.73 -9.23 -0.52
C ARG A 225 24.09 -10.62 -1.07
N GLN A 226 23.14 -11.31 -1.71
CA GLN A 226 23.39 -12.63 -2.31
C GLN A 226 24.43 -12.57 -3.42
N LYS A 227 24.28 -11.65 -4.38
CA LYS A 227 25.27 -11.43 -5.45
C LYS A 227 26.68 -11.12 -4.92
N LYS A 228 26.78 -10.36 -3.84
CA LYS A 228 28.08 -10.08 -3.21
C LYS A 228 28.73 -11.35 -2.66
N LEU A 229 27.96 -12.21 -2.01
CA LEU A 229 28.46 -13.48 -1.48
C LEU A 229 28.91 -14.43 -2.60
N GLU A 230 28.15 -14.50 -3.70
CA GLU A 230 28.50 -15.30 -4.88
C GLU A 230 29.82 -14.83 -5.54
N LEU A 231 30.03 -13.52 -5.64
CA LEU A 231 31.28 -12.95 -6.17
C LEU A 231 32.48 -13.31 -5.28
N SER A 232 32.37 -13.14 -3.96
CA SER A 232 33.44 -13.52 -3.02
C SER A 232 33.73 -15.02 -3.00
N ALA A 233 32.72 -15.87 -3.23
CA ALA A 233 32.90 -17.31 -3.36
C ALA A 233 33.67 -17.68 -4.64
N ARG A 234 33.38 -17.01 -5.77
CA ARG A 234 34.08 -17.24 -7.04
C ARG A 234 35.56 -16.84 -6.98
N GLU A 235 35.89 -15.70 -6.38
CA GLU A 235 37.27 -15.25 -6.17
C GLU A 235 38.08 -16.23 -5.31
N SER A 236 37.44 -16.82 -4.30
CA SER A 236 38.07 -17.83 -3.44
C SER A 236 38.37 -19.14 -4.20
N SER A 237 37.61 -19.45 -5.25
CA SER A 237 37.81 -20.67 -6.07
C SER A 237 38.82 -20.51 -7.21
N SER A 238 39.08 -19.29 -7.70
CA SER A 238 39.99 -19.05 -8.84
C SER A 238 41.45 -18.84 -8.44
N SER A 239 41.72 -18.55 -7.16
CA SER A 239 43.08 -18.27 -6.65
C SER A 239 43.88 -19.54 -6.31
N SER A 240 43.26 -20.72 -6.35
CA SER A 240 43.87 -22.00 -5.99
C SER A 240 44.49 -22.77 -7.17
N SER A 241 44.44 -22.24 -8.40
CA SER A 241 44.98 -22.90 -9.60
C SER A 241 46.25 -22.27 -10.18
N SER A 242 46.89 -21.34 -9.48
CA SER A 242 48.19 -20.75 -9.88
C SER A 242 49.31 -21.19 -8.93
N SER A 243 49.78 -22.41 -9.09
CA SER A 243 51.06 -22.86 -8.53
C SER A 243 51.86 -23.64 -9.59
N LEU A 244 52.68 -22.90 -10.34
CA LEU A 244 53.89 -23.43 -10.98
C LEU A 244 55.03 -23.24 -9.98
N SER A 245 55.49 -24.37 -9.43
CA SER A 245 56.86 -24.70 -9.00
C SER A 245 57.84 -23.55 -8.70
N THR A 246 58.30 -23.41 -7.44
CA THR A 246 59.74 -23.49 -7.14
C THR A 246 59.96 -23.85 -5.66
N LEU A 247 60.97 -24.69 -5.44
CA LEU A 247 61.36 -25.37 -4.20
C LEU A 247 61.67 -24.41 -3.04
N SER A 248 61.28 -24.80 -1.82
CA SER A 248 62.23 -25.04 -0.72
C SER A 248 61.53 -25.59 0.52
N SER A 249 62.09 -26.71 0.98
CA SER A 249 61.61 -27.54 2.07
C SER A 249 62.03 -26.96 3.41
N THR A 250 61.09 -26.70 4.32
CA THR A 250 61.35 -26.78 5.78
C THR A 250 60.11 -27.32 6.49
N LYS A 251 60.30 -28.46 7.16
CA LYS A 251 59.30 -29.24 7.88
C LYS A 251 59.07 -28.65 9.27
N HIS A 252 57.84 -28.25 9.62
CA HIS A 252 57.26 -28.30 10.98
C HIS A 252 55.72 -28.27 10.84
N SER A 253 55.05 -29.42 11.03
CA SER A 253 54.31 -29.87 12.24
C SER A 253 52.87 -29.33 12.35
N PRO A 254 51.84 -30.19 12.53
CA PRO A 254 50.43 -29.82 12.52
C PRO A 254 49.85 -29.65 13.93
N ASN A 255 49.00 -28.65 14.15
CA ASN A 255 47.85 -28.75 15.09
C ASN A 255 46.95 -27.51 15.11
N SER A 256 45.66 -27.71 14.78
CA SER A 256 44.48 -26.92 15.21
C SER A 256 44.45 -25.43 14.75
N THR A 257 43.36 -24.67 14.73
CA THR A 257 42.06 -24.70 15.39
C THR A 257 41.13 -23.78 14.57
N SER A 258 39.82 -24.09 14.56
CA SER A 258 38.75 -23.21 14.06
C SER A 258 38.82 -21.83 14.72
N THR A 259 39.16 -20.79 13.93
CA THR A 259 39.23 -19.41 14.42
C THR A 259 37.92 -18.68 14.11
N SER A 260 37.30 -18.16 15.15
CA SER A 260 36.05 -17.40 15.09
C SER A 260 36.19 -16.12 14.27
N PRO A 261 35.13 -15.65 13.60
CA PRO A 261 35.17 -14.51 12.67
C PRO A 261 35.58 -13.18 13.32
N LEU A 262 35.53 -13.09 14.65
CA LEU A 262 35.95 -11.90 15.42
C LEU A 262 37.47 -11.80 15.58
N LEU A 263 38.17 -12.92 15.75
CA LEU A 263 39.63 -12.96 15.92
C LEU A 263 40.35 -12.69 14.58
N ARG A 264 39.73 -13.11 13.46
CA ARG A 264 40.17 -12.75 12.11
C ARG A 264 40.09 -11.25 11.85
N LYS A 265 39.08 -10.58 12.43
CA LYS A 265 38.89 -9.12 12.32
C LYS A 265 39.92 -8.34 13.15
N ALA A 266 40.24 -8.84 14.35
CA ALA A 266 41.27 -8.25 15.20
C ALA A 266 42.68 -8.39 14.59
N LEU A 267 43.03 -9.56 14.05
CA LEU A 267 44.35 -9.80 13.46
C LEU A 267 44.60 -8.99 12.17
N MET A 268 43.57 -8.71 11.36
CA MET A 268 43.71 -7.82 10.20
C MET A 268 43.86 -6.33 10.57
N THR A 269 43.69 -5.96 11.85
CA THR A 269 43.86 -4.57 12.30
C THR A 269 45.31 -4.27 12.69
N CYS A 270 46.17 -5.29 12.83
CA CYS A 270 47.56 -5.12 13.27
C CYS A 270 48.60 -5.20 12.13
N ILE A 271 48.19 -5.51 10.90
CA ILE A 271 49.07 -5.60 9.73
C ILE A 271 48.56 -4.62 8.69
N SER A 272 49.04 -3.37 8.67
CA SER A 272 49.36 -2.63 7.43
C SER A 272 49.69 -1.16 7.70
N THR A 273 50.99 -0.87 7.82
CA THR A 273 51.56 0.45 7.54
C THR A 273 52.15 0.51 6.11
N SER A 274 51.85 -0.48 5.26
CA SER A 274 52.31 -0.51 3.87
C SER A 274 51.31 0.20 2.94
N PRO A 275 51.73 1.22 2.17
CA PRO A 275 50.87 1.99 1.26
C PRO A 275 50.30 1.15 0.11
N GLU A 276 50.88 -0.01 -0.23
CA GLU A 276 50.39 -0.87 -1.32
C GLU A 276 49.13 -1.68 -0.96
N PHE A 277 48.93 -2.02 0.33
CA PHE A 277 47.79 -2.85 0.74
C PHE A 277 46.45 -2.08 0.76
N LYS A 278 46.49 -0.75 0.94
CA LYS A 278 45.28 0.09 0.90
C LYS A 278 44.64 0.13 -0.50
N SER A 279 45.44 0.12 -1.56
CA SER A 279 44.94 0.19 -2.94
C SER A 279 44.15 -1.08 -3.33
N GLN A 280 44.63 -2.24 -2.90
CA GLN A 280 43.97 -3.52 -3.20
C GLN A 280 42.70 -3.75 -2.35
N MET A 281 42.71 -3.34 -1.08
CA MET A 281 41.53 -3.44 -0.21
C MET A 281 40.45 -2.41 -0.59
N GLU A 282 40.83 -1.23 -1.07
CA GLU A 282 39.88 -0.27 -1.65
C GLU A 282 39.29 -0.76 -2.97
N ALA A 283 40.04 -1.48 -3.82
CA ALA A 283 39.51 -2.09 -5.04
C ALA A 283 38.44 -3.17 -4.73
N VAL A 284 38.66 -4.00 -3.71
CA VAL A 284 37.72 -5.03 -3.26
C VAL A 284 36.48 -4.44 -2.56
N MET A 285 36.63 -3.31 -1.85
CA MET A 285 35.50 -2.57 -1.26
C MET A 285 34.70 -1.76 -2.29
N ARG A 286 35.21 -1.56 -3.52
CA ARG A 286 34.61 -0.72 -4.56
C ARG A 286 33.77 -1.46 -5.61
N THR A 287 33.70 -2.78 -5.59
CA THR A 287 32.74 -3.52 -6.44
C THR A 287 31.33 -3.33 -5.91
N LYS A 288 30.75 -2.16 -6.21
CA LYS A 288 29.35 -1.84 -5.91
C LYS A 288 28.48 -2.82 -6.69
N VAL A 289 27.94 -3.82 -6.01
CA VAL A 289 26.95 -4.73 -6.59
C VAL A 289 25.69 -3.94 -6.92
N THR A 290 25.45 -3.74 -8.21
CA THR A 290 24.25 -3.07 -8.73
C THR A 290 23.29 -4.09 -9.32
N LEU A 291 21.99 -3.85 -9.11
CA LEU A 291 20.94 -4.59 -9.82
C LEU A 291 20.64 -3.88 -11.14
N SER A 292 20.48 -4.66 -12.20
CA SER A 292 20.10 -4.15 -13.51
C SER A 292 18.67 -3.59 -13.48
N LYS A 293 18.30 -2.78 -14.48
CA LYS A 293 16.93 -2.27 -14.62
C LYS A 293 15.92 -3.42 -14.76
N ALA A 294 16.24 -4.44 -15.54
CA ALA A 294 15.41 -5.62 -15.74
C ALA A 294 15.19 -6.41 -14.44
N GLU A 295 16.24 -6.59 -13.63
CA GLU A 295 16.13 -7.27 -12.34
C GLU A 295 15.24 -6.49 -11.36
N LYS A 296 15.38 -5.16 -11.32
CA LYS A 296 14.50 -4.32 -10.51
C LYS A 296 13.05 -4.44 -10.98
N GLN A 297 12.81 -4.43 -12.29
CA GLN A 297 11.46 -4.60 -12.82
C GLN A 297 10.85 -5.95 -12.43
N GLN A 298 11.62 -7.04 -12.54
CA GLN A 298 11.18 -8.37 -12.11
C GLN A 298 10.88 -8.44 -10.61
N ILE A 299 11.73 -7.84 -9.78
CA ILE A 299 11.49 -7.77 -8.33
C ILE A 299 10.21 -6.97 -8.05
N TRP A 300 10.00 -5.84 -8.73
CA TRP A 300 8.81 -5.02 -8.55
C TRP A 300 7.53 -5.78 -8.90
N VAL A 301 7.47 -6.42 -10.08
CA VAL A 301 6.32 -7.21 -10.52
C VAL A 301 6.05 -8.36 -9.54
N LYS A 302 7.10 -9.04 -9.07
CA LYS A 302 6.98 -10.11 -8.07
C LYS A 302 6.40 -9.60 -6.75
N VAL A 303 6.92 -8.48 -6.24
CA VAL A 303 6.41 -7.86 -4.99
C VAL A 303 4.94 -7.51 -5.09
N GLN A 304 4.52 -6.95 -6.23
CA GLN A 304 3.11 -6.67 -6.47
C GLN A 304 2.30 -7.96 -6.45
N ALA A 305 2.64 -8.93 -7.30
CA ALA A 305 1.92 -10.20 -7.37
C ALA A 305 1.78 -10.88 -5.99
N ASP A 306 2.88 -10.96 -5.22
CA ASP A 306 2.90 -11.54 -3.88
C ASP A 306 2.00 -10.74 -2.91
N LEU A 307 1.98 -9.40 -2.99
CA LEU A 307 1.13 -8.56 -2.16
C LEU A 307 -0.36 -8.72 -2.49
N TYR A 308 -0.71 -8.66 -3.77
CA TYR A 308 -2.11 -8.79 -4.22
C TYR A 308 -2.68 -10.16 -3.88
N ALA A 309 -1.90 -11.23 -4.08
CA ALA A 309 -2.26 -12.58 -3.68
C ALA A 309 -2.48 -12.67 -2.16
N ARG A 310 -1.59 -12.07 -1.35
CA ARG A 310 -1.72 -12.05 0.12
C ARG A 310 -2.95 -11.29 0.63
N LEU A 311 -3.49 -10.37 -0.16
CA LEU A 311 -4.67 -9.57 0.18
C LEU A 311 -5.97 -10.10 -0.41
N ASP A 312 -5.93 -11.28 -1.04
CA ASP A 312 -7.04 -11.89 -1.78
C ASP A 312 -7.64 -10.95 -2.83
N LEU A 313 -6.77 -10.15 -3.45
CA LEU A 313 -7.12 -9.23 -4.53
C LEU A 313 -6.83 -9.90 -5.86
N ASN A 314 -7.85 -10.03 -6.70
CA ASN A 314 -7.73 -10.61 -8.04
C ASN A 314 -7.02 -9.62 -8.99
N TRP A 315 -5.70 -9.50 -8.87
CA TRP A 315 -4.86 -8.72 -9.77
C TRP A 315 -3.97 -9.63 -10.63
N GLN A 316 -3.78 -9.24 -11.90
CA GLN A 316 -2.89 -9.90 -12.83
C GLN A 316 -1.92 -8.86 -13.39
N PRO A 317 -0.61 -9.18 -13.51
CA PRO A 317 0.35 -8.27 -14.10
C PRO A 317 0.03 -8.05 -15.58
N ASP A 318 0.24 -6.82 -16.06
CA ASP A 318 0.22 -6.55 -17.49
C ASP A 318 1.34 -7.37 -18.17
N GLU A 319 1.04 -7.98 -19.32
CA GLU A 319 2.04 -8.70 -20.10
C GLU A 319 3.18 -7.74 -20.46
N LEU A 320 4.40 -8.05 -20.00
CA LEU A 320 5.58 -7.25 -20.26
C LEU A 320 5.90 -7.33 -21.77
N ILE A 321 5.52 -6.30 -22.53
CA ILE A 321 5.91 -6.10 -23.94
C ILE A 321 7.38 -5.70 -24.03
#